data_AF-A0A7S2YLX6-F1
#
_entry.id   AF-A0A7S2YLX6-F1
#
_cell.length_a   1.000
_cell.length_b   1.000
_cell.length_c   1.000
_cell.angle_alpha   90.00
_cell.angle_beta   90.00
_cell.angle_gamma   90.00
#
_symmetry.space_group_name_H-M   'P 1'
#
loop_
_entity.id
_entity.type
_entity.pdbx_description
1 polymer ?
#
loop_
_entity_poly.entity_id
_entity_poly.type
_entity_poly.pdbx_seq_one_letter_code
_entity_poly.pdbx_strand_id
1 'polypeptide(L)'
;NGETESSEDDEEPMSLGQACIQQYNGNYIVHVGEIFGDTLSMDQGPWGRSSSPMFQQQLAAEFHCILKLKLPSWLHVRDSLTVWKRSEVCSIIFASEEDEDESEADEVEYRHIPPEEQLPTDFAAPYLSHLINGQSAAASSTRESLPISNTRGVQGLNSYRDSDHGEDEKVPKNSNKPEESDTMT
;
A
#
# COMPACT_ATOMS: atom_id res chain seq x y z
N ASN A 1 -3.02 3.13 -53.85
CA ASN A 1 -2.90 4.56 -53.51
C ASN A 1 -4.10 4.96 -52.68
N GLY A 2 -3.87 5.24 -51.41
CA GLY A 2 -4.87 5.53 -50.40
C GLY A 2 -4.15 5.49 -49.06
N GLU A 3 -3.46 6.59 -48.78
CA GLU A 3 -2.44 6.81 -47.77
C GLU A 3 -2.85 6.32 -46.37
N THR A 4 -1.97 5.54 -45.76
CA THR A 4 -1.98 5.31 -44.31
C THR A 4 -1.42 6.59 -43.70
N GLU A 5 -2.30 7.52 -43.34
CA GLU A 5 -1.93 8.62 -42.44
C GLU A 5 -1.58 8.00 -41.10
N SER A 6 -0.28 7.79 -40.88
CA SER A 6 0.31 7.60 -39.56
C SER A 6 0.02 8.86 -38.78
N SER A 7 -1.08 8.87 -38.03
CA SER A 7 -1.39 9.95 -37.09
C SER A 7 -0.21 10.09 -36.14
N GLU A 8 0.34 11.29 -36.14
CA GLU A 8 1.45 11.79 -35.34
C GLU A 8 1.42 11.22 -33.92
N ASP A 9 2.59 10.81 -33.42
CA ASP A 9 2.81 10.31 -32.07
C ASP A 9 2.02 11.14 -31.03
N ASP A 10 0.89 10.59 -30.56
CA ASP A 10 0.20 11.02 -29.35
C ASP A 10 1.07 10.62 -28.14
N GLU A 11 2.31 11.11 -28.07
CA GLU A 11 3.12 11.02 -26.87
C GLU A 11 2.41 11.82 -25.79
N GLU A 12 1.86 11.12 -24.80
CA GLU A 12 1.27 11.79 -23.64
C GLU A 12 2.27 12.79 -23.08
N PRO A 13 1.85 14.05 -22.85
CA PRO A 13 2.76 15.09 -22.42
C PRO A 13 3.41 14.70 -21.09
N MET A 14 4.74 14.74 -21.07
CA MET A 14 5.52 14.43 -19.88
C MET A 14 5.06 15.30 -18.70
N SER A 15 4.64 14.65 -17.62
CA SER A 15 4.24 15.35 -16.41
C SER A 15 5.43 16.07 -15.76
N LEU A 16 5.16 17.15 -15.01
CA LEU A 16 6.20 17.86 -14.25
C LEU A 16 6.99 16.93 -13.32
N GLY A 17 6.29 16.01 -12.62
CA GLY A 17 6.95 15.04 -11.74
C GLY A 17 7.94 14.13 -12.48
N GLN A 18 7.53 13.66 -13.67
CA GLN A 18 8.37 12.83 -14.53
C GLN A 18 9.59 13.61 -15.06
N ALA A 19 9.42 14.86 -15.47
CA ALA A 19 10.55 15.71 -15.87
C ALA A 19 11.53 15.93 -14.70
N CYS A 20 11.01 16.15 -13.49
CA CYS A 20 11.82 16.34 -12.29
C CYS A 20 12.63 15.10 -11.94
N ILE A 21 12.03 13.90 -11.93
CA ILE A 21 12.75 12.68 -11.53
C ILE A 21 13.87 12.32 -12.50
N GLN A 22 13.69 12.56 -13.80
CA GLN A 22 14.72 12.32 -14.83
C GLN A 22 15.95 13.23 -14.69
N GLN A 23 15.77 14.44 -14.15
CA GLN A 23 16.86 15.40 -13.93
C GLN A 23 17.44 15.31 -12.50
N TYR A 24 16.78 14.57 -11.62
CA TYR A 24 17.16 14.49 -10.22
C TYR A 24 18.34 13.54 -10.02
N ASN A 25 19.48 14.09 -9.58
CA ASN A 25 20.71 13.34 -9.31
C ASN A 25 20.93 13.03 -7.82
N GLY A 26 19.98 13.37 -6.95
CA GLY A 26 20.09 13.07 -5.52
C GLY A 26 19.75 11.62 -5.18
N ASN A 27 19.95 11.26 -3.91
CA ASN A 27 19.77 9.89 -3.41
C ASN A 27 18.41 9.63 -2.79
N TYR A 28 17.71 10.68 -2.34
CA TYR A 28 16.46 10.54 -1.60
C TYR A 28 15.33 11.31 -2.26
N ILE A 29 14.15 10.71 -2.34
CA ILE A 29 12.92 11.39 -2.74
C ILE A 29 11.93 11.29 -1.58
N VAL A 30 11.39 12.44 -1.18
CA VAL A 30 10.26 12.50 -0.26
C VAL A 30 9.02 12.76 -1.10
N HIS A 31 8.06 11.84 -1.06
CA HIS A 31 6.80 11.97 -1.76
C HIS A 31 5.67 12.09 -0.74
N VAL A 32 4.76 13.03 -1.00
CA VAL A 32 3.57 13.26 -0.18
C VAL A 32 2.35 13.13 -1.07
N GLY A 33 1.51 12.15 -0.76
CA GLY A 33 0.30 11.86 -1.51
C GLY A 33 0.10 10.36 -1.67
N GLU A 34 -0.67 10.00 -2.67
CA GLU A 34 -0.97 8.62 -3.01
C GLU A 34 -0.01 8.09 -4.08
N ILE A 35 0.51 6.88 -3.85
CA ILE A 35 1.36 6.14 -4.78
C ILE A 35 0.93 4.67 -4.80
N PHE A 36 0.91 4.05 -5.99
CA PHE A 36 0.49 2.66 -6.22
C PHE A 36 -0.89 2.25 -5.65
N GLY A 37 -1.87 3.15 -5.74
CA GLY A 37 -3.29 2.79 -5.68
C GLY A 37 -3.78 2.18 -4.36
N ASP A 38 -3.41 2.75 -3.21
CA ASP A 38 -3.97 2.33 -1.91
C ASP A 38 -5.50 2.61 -1.83
N THR A 39 -6.00 3.57 -2.61
CA THR A 39 -7.43 3.88 -2.75
C THR A 39 -8.03 3.07 -3.90
N LEU A 40 -9.06 2.28 -3.59
CA LEU A 40 -9.81 1.49 -4.59
C LEU A 40 -10.70 2.41 -5.43
N SER A 41 -10.11 3.07 -6.42
CA SER A 41 -10.80 3.84 -7.45
C SER A 41 -10.96 2.98 -8.71
N MET A 42 -12.15 2.96 -9.33
CA MET A 42 -12.37 2.20 -10.57
C MET A 42 -11.63 2.84 -11.77
N ASP A 43 -11.42 4.15 -11.72
CA ASP A 43 -10.95 4.93 -12.87
C ASP A 43 -9.43 5.10 -12.93
N GLN A 44 -8.71 4.74 -11.85
CA GLN A 44 -7.28 5.07 -11.69
C GLN A 44 -6.34 3.85 -11.64
N GLY A 45 -6.87 2.66 -11.92
CA GLY A 45 -6.04 1.44 -12.06
C GLY A 45 -5.16 1.18 -10.83
N PRO A 46 -3.95 0.61 -10.99
CA PRO A 46 -3.05 0.34 -9.87
C PRO A 46 -2.28 1.61 -9.40
N TRP A 47 -2.56 2.79 -9.96
CA TRP A 47 -1.77 3.99 -9.74
C TRP A 47 -2.39 4.90 -8.67
N GLY A 48 -1.53 5.58 -7.92
CA GLY A 48 -1.97 6.65 -7.01
C GLY A 48 -2.46 7.89 -7.78
N ARG A 49 -3.29 8.70 -7.13
CA ARG A 49 -3.92 9.89 -7.74
C ARG A 49 -3.05 11.13 -7.78
N SER A 50 -2.06 11.21 -6.89
CA SER A 50 -1.31 12.44 -6.64
C SER A 50 -0.16 12.66 -7.62
N SER A 51 0.19 11.66 -8.43
CA SER A 51 1.30 11.74 -9.37
C SER A 51 0.99 10.93 -10.63
N SER A 52 1.60 11.28 -11.76
CA SER A 52 1.37 10.57 -13.01
C SER A 52 1.84 9.10 -12.90
N PRO A 53 1.20 8.16 -13.63
CA PRO A 53 1.65 6.77 -13.70
C PRO A 53 3.14 6.64 -14.05
N MET A 54 3.61 7.41 -15.03
CA MET A 54 5.00 7.41 -15.48
C MET A 54 5.98 7.84 -14.39
N PHE A 55 5.66 8.86 -13.59
CA PHE A 55 6.48 9.23 -12.44
C PHE A 55 6.56 8.09 -11.42
N GLN A 56 5.42 7.47 -11.10
CA GLN A 56 5.36 6.37 -10.11
C GLN A 56 6.17 5.16 -10.59
N GLN A 57 6.06 4.81 -11.87
CA GLN A 57 6.85 3.75 -12.48
C GLN A 57 8.35 4.04 -12.42
N GLN A 58 8.79 5.24 -12.82
CA GLN A 58 10.21 5.62 -12.76
C GLN A 58 10.74 5.62 -11.32
N LEU A 59 9.94 6.13 -10.38
CA LEU A 59 10.27 6.11 -8.96
C LEU A 59 10.52 4.69 -8.44
N ALA A 60 9.63 3.74 -8.75
CA ALA A 60 9.81 2.34 -8.37
C ALA A 60 10.94 1.61 -9.14
N ALA A 61 11.30 2.08 -10.34
CA ALA A 61 12.36 1.46 -11.14
C ALA A 61 13.77 1.86 -10.65
N GLU A 62 13.94 3.09 -10.16
CA GLU A 62 15.24 3.64 -9.76
C GLU A 62 15.45 3.69 -8.25
N PHE A 63 14.38 3.71 -7.46
CA PHE A 63 14.41 3.85 -6.02
C PHE A 63 13.63 2.74 -5.32
N HIS A 64 13.99 2.45 -4.08
CA HIS A 64 13.22 1.59 -3.19
C HIS A 64 12.68 2.41 -2.01
N CYS A 65 11.49 2.06 -1.56
CA CYS A 65 10.83 2.73 -0.44
C CYS A 65 11.44 2.25 0.88
N ILE A 66 11.92 3.20 1.70
CA ILE A 66 12.52 2.95 3.02
C ILE A 66 11.64 3.44 4.17
N LEU A 67 10.61 4.23 3.86
CA LEU A 67 9.60 4.66 4.83
C LEU A 67 8.26 4.83 4.10
N LYS A 68 7.20 4.26 4.66
CA LYS A 68 5.81 4.56 4.26
C LYS A 68 5.00 4.85 5.52
N LEU A 69 4.59 6.10 5.67
CA LEU A 69 3.80 6.57 6.81
C LEU A 69 2.44 7.04 6.32
N LYS A 70 1.37 6.44 6.86
CA LYS A 70 0.00 6.89 6.58
C LYS A 70 -0.23 8.28 7.18
N LEU A 71 -0.72 9.22 6.37
CA LEU A 71 -1.10 10.54 6.83
C LEU A 71 -2.55 10.56 7.35
N PRO A 72 -2.93 11.53 8.21
CA PRO A 72 -4.32 11.77 8.57
C PRO A 72 -5.12 12.06 7.30
N SER A 73 -5.93 11.08 6.88
CA SER A 73 -6.64 11.10 5.61
C SER A 73 -7.94 11.92 5.66
N TRP A 74 -8.22 12.66 4.60
CA TRP A 74 -9.58 13.12 4.29
C TRP A 74 -10.46 11.94 3.88
N LEU A 75 -11.79 12.09 3.95
CA LEU A 75 -12.73 11.06 3.52
C LEU A 75 -12.40 10.65 2.07
N HIS A 76 -12.14 9.36 1.84
CA HIS A 76 -11.82 8.76 0.52
C HIS A 76 -10.41 8.95 -0.04
N VAL A 77 -9.46 9.56 0.67
CA VAL A 77 -8.08 9.72 0.19
C VAL A 77 -7.12 8.99 1.13
N ARG A 78 -6.30 8.07 0.61
CA ARG A 78 -5.29 7.36 1.42
C ARG A 78 -3.89 7.90 1.17
N ASP A 79 -3.68 9.15 1.54
CA ASP A 79 -2.37 9.76 1.41
C ASP A 79 -1.35 9.15 2.37
N SER A 80 -0.11 9.14 1.91
CA SER A 80 1.06 8.73 2.68
C SER A 80 2.21 9.71 2.50
N LEU A 81 3.08 9.76 3.50
CA LEU A 81 4.42 10.28 3.36
C LEU A 81 5.33 9.10 3.10
N THR A 82 5.98 9.08 1.95
CA THR A 82 6.94 8.04 1.59
C THR A 82 8.34 8.64 1.39
N VAL A 83 9.34 7.88 1.81
CA VAL A 83 10.75 8.21 1.57
C VAL A 83 11.36 7.09 0.76
N TRP A 84 11.99 7.48 -0.34
CA TRP A 84 12.57 6.59 -1.32
C TRP A 84 14.07 6.84 -1.38
N LYS A 85 14.86 5.78 -1.38
CA LYS A 85 16.32 5.84 -1.56
C LYS A 85 16.68 5.23 -2.90
N ARG A 86 17.62 5.86 -3.61
CA ARG A 86 18.11 5.38 -4.91
C ARG A 86 18.74 4.00 -4.73
N SER A 87 18.33 3.05 -5.57
CA SER A 87 18.75 1.66 -5.48
C SER A 87 20.12 1.47 -6.14
N GLU A 88 21.02 0.80 -5.42
CA GLU A 88 22.27 0.32 -5.99
C GLU A 88 22.01 -0.86 -6.93
N VAL A 89 22.85 -1.02 -7.96
CA VAL A 89 22.78 -2.16 -8.88
C VAL A 89 23.74 -3.23 -8.40
N CYS A 90 23.31 -4.49 -8.43
CA CYS A 90 24.18 -5.64 -8.30
C CYS A 90 24.05 -6.53 -9.54
N SER A 91 25.16 -7.09 -10.02
CA SER A 91 25.14 -8.03 -11.14
C SER A 91 25.29 -9.47 -10.66
N ILE A 92 24.54 -10.35 -11.30
CA ILE A 92 24.62 -11.80 -11.12
C ILE A 92 25.14 -12.38 -12.42
N ILE A 93 26.27 -13.09 -12.33
CA ILE A 93 26.90 -13.77 -13.46
C ILE A 93 26.53 -15.24 -13.36
N PHE A 94 25.80 -15.76 -14.34
CA PHE A 94 25.50 -17.18 -14.43
C PHE A 94 26.65 -17.88 -15.13
N ALA A 95 27.25 -18.87 -14.47
CA ALA A 95 28.25 -19.72 -15.11
C ALA A 95 27.55 -20.61 -16.14
N SER A 96 27.93 -20.53 -17.40
CA SER A 96 27.51 -21.49 -18.42
C SER A 96 28.19 -22.83 -18.11
N GLU A 97 27.38 -23.87 -17.88
CA GLU A 97 27.88 -25.24 -17.89
C GLU A 97 28.04 -25.64 -19.36
N GLU A 98 29.23 -25.42 -19.92
CA GLU A 98 29.88 -26.18 -21.02
C GLU A 98 30.85 -25.28 -21.84
N ASP A 99 32.00 -25.87 -22.19
CA ASP A 99 33.20 -25.30 -22.83
C ASP A 99 33.01 -24.75 -24.26
N GLU A 100 32.11 -23.80 -24.50
CA GLU A 100 32.06 -23.06 -25.77
C GLU A 100 31.97 -21.54 -25.52
N ASP A 101 33.13 -20.89 -25.66
CA ASP A 101 33.39 -19.44 -25.66
C ASP A 101 33.16 -18.68 -24.33
N GLU A 102 34.26 -18.42 -23.59
CA GLU A 102 34.34 -17.54 -22.39
C GLU A 102 33.82 -16.09 -22.61
N SER A 103 33.29 -15.76 -23.79
CA SER A 103 32.92 -14.39 -24.18
C SER A 103 31.47 -13.99 -23.89
N GLU A 104 30.58 -14.90 -23.51
CA GLU A 104 29.15 -14.58 -23.24
C GLU A 104 28.65 -15.22 -21.94
N ALA A 105 29.23 -14.84 -20.80
CA ALA A 105 28.56 -15.08 -19.53
C ALA A 105 27.32 -14.16 -19.44
N ASP A 106 26.14 -14.74 -19.24
CA ASP A 106 24.90 -13.98 -19.06
C ASP A 106 24.98 -13.17 -17.74
N GLU A 107 25.26 -11.87 -17.85
CA GLU A 107 25.22 -10.93 -16.74
C GLU A 107 23.83 -10.32 -16.63
N VAL A 108 23.18 -10.51 -15.48
CA VAL A 108 21.86 -9.92 -15.19
C VAL A 108 21.99 -8.92 -14.05
N GLU A 109 21.57 -7.68 -14.30
CA GLU A 109 21.56 -6.60 -13.32
C GLU A 109 20.25 -6.57 -12.51
N TYR A 110 20.37 -6.49 -11.20
CA TYR A 110 19.27 -6.34 -10.25
C TYR A 110 19.46 -5.11 -9.37
N ARG A 111 18.37 -4.61 -8.80
CA ARG A 111 18.44 -3.61 -7.74
C ARG A 111 18.67 -4.29 -6.40
N HIS A 112 19.74 -3.90 -5.72
CA HIS A 112 20.06 -4.36 -4.37
C HIS A 112 19.41 -3.44 -3.33
N ILE A 113 18.66 -4.05 -2.40
CA ILE A 113 18.10 -3.38 -1.23
C ILE A 113 18.75 -3.99 0.02
N PRO A 114 19.64 -3.25 0.70
CA PRO A 114 20.27 -3.71 1.93
C PRO A 114 19.25 -4.16 2.98
N PRO A 115 19.52 -5.21 3.78
CA PRO A 115 18.58 -5.72 4.78
C PRO A 115 18.05 -4.65 5.76
N GLU A 116 18.89 -3.69 6.14
CA GLU A 116 18.54 -2.57 7.00
C GLU A 116 17.58 -1.55 6.37
N GLU A 117 17.42 -1.59 5.05
CA GLU A 117 16.56 -0.71 4.25
C GLU A 117 15.29 -1.40 3.75
N GLN A 118 15.14 -2.71 4.00
CA GLN A 118 13.96 -3.46 3.61
C GLN A 118 12.79 -3.13 4.54
N LEU A 119 11.71 -2.62 3.95
CA LEU A 119 10.42 -2.55 4.63
C LEU A 119 9.88 -3.96 4.85
N PRO A 120 9.07 -4.19 5.91
CA PRO A 120 8.34 -5.44 6.05
C PRO A 120 7.51 -5.68 4.78
N THR A 121 7.58 -6.88 4.22
CA THR A 121 6.78 -7.26 3.04
C THR A 121 5.49 -7.96 3.45
N ASP A 122 5.54 -8.67 4.58
CA ASP A 122 4.42 -9.44 5.11
C ASP A 122 3.46 -8.52 5.86
N PHE A 123 2.31 -8.24 5.23
CA PHE A 123 1.18 -7.58 5.88
C PHE A 123 -0.07 -8.42 5.70
N ALA A 124 -0.83 -8.57 6.77
CA ALA A 124 -2.13 -9.22 6.73
C ALA A 124 -3.21 -8.26 7.25
N ALA A 125 -4.39 -8.38 6.67
CA ALA A 125 -5.59 -7.85 7.30
C ALA A 125 -5.73 -8.44 8.72
N PRO A 126 -6.32 -7.73 9.69
CA PRO A 126 -6.39 -8.18 11.08
C PRO A 126 -6.92 -9.61 11.25
N TYR A 127 -7.89 -10.02 10.44
CA TYR A 127 -8.47 -11.37 10.50
C TYR A 127 -7.56 -12.47 9.92
N LEU A 128 -6.58 -12.13 9.08
CA LEU A 128 -5.56 -13.05 8.54
C LEU A 128 -4.22 -12.96 9.28
N SER A 129 -4.11 -12.12 10.30
CA SER A 129 -2.88 -11.93 11.09
C SER A 129 -2.30 -13.24 11.63
N HIS A 130 -3.16 -14.23 11.92
CA HIS A 130 -2.77 -15.55 12.38
C HIS A 130 -1.94 -16.35 11.36
N LEU A 131 -2.01 -16.04 10.06
CA LEU A 131 -1.22 -16.73 9.03
C LEU A 131 0.25 -16.31 9.06
N ILE A 132 0.52 -15.05 9.44
CA ILE A 132 1.87 -14.51 9.59
C ILE A 132 2.42 -14.87 10.98
N ASN A 133 1.60 -14.72 12.02
CA ASN A 133 2.04 -14.89 13.41
C ASN A 133 2.00 -16.36 13.90
N GLY A 134 1.26 -17.25 13.24
CA GLY A 134 1.03 -18.62 13.67
C GLY A 134 2.24 -19.55 13.54
N GLN A 135 3.27 -19.15 12.78
CA GLN A 135 4.48 -19.96 12.61
C GLN A 135 5.35 -20.02 13.89
N SER A 136 5.17 -19.10 14.84
CA SER A 136 5.95 -19.10 16.09
C SER A 136 5.39 -20.02 17.19
N ALA A 137 4.12 -20.44 17.12
CA ALA A 137 3.48 -21.23 18.18
C ALA A 137 3.64 -22.75 18.01
N ALA A 138 3.91 -23.23 16.78
CA ALA A 138 4.04 -24.67 16.50
C ALA A 138 5.38 -25.27 16.97
N ALA A 139 6.41 -24.46 17.23
CA ALA A 139 7.73 -24.93 17.66
C ALA A 139 7.85 -25.17 19.19
N SER A 140 6.84 -24.79 19.99
CA SER A 140 6.89 -24.91 21.47
C SER A 140 5.87 -25.87 22.07
N SER A 141 5.16 -26.68 21.27
CA SER A 141 4.24 -27.69 21.83
C SER A 141 4.88 -29.07 21.83
N THR A 142 5.76 -29.29 22.82
CA THR A 142 6.17 -30.63 23.21
C THR A 142 4.96 -31.31 23.84
N ARG A 143 4.49 -32.38 23.17
CA ARG A 143 3.59 -33.44 23.64
C ARG A 143 3.27 -33.44 25.14
N GLU A 144 2.01 -33.14 25.48
CA GLU A 144 1.33 -33.85 26.56
C GLU A 144 -0.08 -34.28 26.13
N SER A 145 -0.37 -35.52 26.50
CA SER A 145 -1.46 -36.40 26.09
C SER A 145 -2.84 -35.96 26.61
N LEU A 146 -3.86 -36.16 25.76
CA LEU A 146 -5.27 -36.16 26.14
C LEU A 146 -5.56 -37.13 27.30
N PRO A 147 -6.59 -36.84 28.11
CA PRO A 147 -7.58 -37.87 28.36
C PRO A 147 -9.00 -37.41 28.01
N ILE A 148 -9.68 -38.32 27.32
CA ILE A 148 -11.12 -38.35 27.12
C ILE A 148 -11.79 -38.62 28.47
N SER A 149 -12.78 -37.83 28.86
CA SER A 149 -13.96 -38.37 29.56
C SER A 149 -15.20 -37.52 29.33
N ASN A 150 -16.30 -38.25 29.30
CA ASN A 150 -17.60 -37.95 28.72
C ASN A 150 -18.61 -37.91 29.88
N THR A 151 -19.48 -36.90 30.00
CA THR A 151 -20.76 -37.07 30.70
C THR A 151 -21.84 -36.07 30.27
N ARG A 152 -23.02 -36.63 30.04
CA ARG A 152 -24.31 -36.03 29.68
C ARG A 152 -25.01 -35.36 30.89
N GLY A 153 -25.89 -34.40 30.61
CA GLY A 153 -26.95 -33.90 31.51
C GLY A 153 -27.57 -32.59 30.98
N VAL A 154 -28.58 -32.62 30.09
CA VAL A 154 -30.04 -32.64 30.36
C VAL A 154 -30.60 -31.35 31.00
N GLN A 155 -31.33 -30.59 30.16
CA GLN A 155 -32.55 -29.79 30.38
C GLN A 155 -32.56 -28.57 31.32
N GLY A 156 -33.13 -27.47 30.82
CA GLY A 156 -33.60 -26.32 31.60
C GLY A 156 -34.23 -25.23 30.73
N LEU A 157 -35.51 -25.40 30.39
CA LEU A 157 -36.40 -24.38 29.83
C LEU A 157 -36.63 -23.22 30.83
N ASN A 158 -36.72 -21.98 30.32
CA ASN A 158 -37.60 -20.87 30.74
C ASN A 158 -37.35 -19.71 29.75
N SER A 159 -38.21 -19.31 28.83
CA SER A 159 -39.62 -18.88 28.85
C SER A 159 -39.87 -17.48 29.45
N TYR A 160 -40.23 -16.56 28.53
CA TYR A 160 -41.29 -15.54 28.59
C TYR A 160 -41.11 -14.17 29.31
N ARG A 161 -41.38 -13.13 28.48
CA ARG A 161 -42.11 -11.84 28.70
C ARG A 161 -41.35 -10.63 29.25
N ASP A 162 -41.19 -9.57 28.43
CA ASP A 162 -42.12 -8.45 28.10
C ASP A 162 -42.14 -7.37 29.19
N SER A 163 -41.80 -6.12 28.83
CA SER A 163 -42.61 -4.88 29.03
C SER A 163 -41.72 -3.63 28.92
N ASP A 164 -41.83 -2.97 27.76
CA ASP A 164 -42.24 -1.57 27.50
C ASP A 164 -42.03 -0.40 28.50
N HIS A 165 -41.87 0.79 27.88
CA HIS A 165 -41.94 2.20 28.35
C HIS A 165 -40.78 2.74 29.22
N GLY A 166 -40.20 3.93 28.99
CA GLY A 166 -40.46 5.06 28.11
C GLY A 166 -39.74 6.32 28.66
N GLU A 167 -39.33 7.23 27.76
CA GLU A 167 -39.12 8.69 27.97
C GLU A 167 -38.00 9.14 28.94
N ASP A 168 -37.35 10.30 28.89
CA ASP A 168 -37.12 11.43 27.96
C ASP A 168 -35.97 12.21 28.65
N GLU A 169 -34.92 12.67 27.95
CA GLU A 169 -34.25 13.93 28.36
C GLU A 169 -33.29 14.55 27.32
N LYS A 170 -33.82 15.59 26.65
CA LYS A 170 -33.26 16.93 26.37
C LYS A 170 -31.82 17.08 25.85
N VAL A 171 -31.73 17.36 24.55
CA VAL A 171 -30.63 18.06 23.86
C VAL A 171 -30.84 19.58 23.93
N PRO A 172 -29.87 20.40 24.39
CA PRO A 172 -29.96 21.85 24.20
C PRO A 172 -29.51 22.23 22.79
N LYS A 173 -30.40 22.93 22.07
CA LYS A 173 -30.11 23.68 20.85
C LYS A 173 -29.32 24.93 21.21
N ASN A 174 -28.18 25.17 20.57
CA ASN A 174 -27.61 26.51 20.52
C ASN A 174 -27.49 26.95 19.05
N SER A 175 -28.39 27.87 18.69
CA SER A 175 -28.42 28.63 17.46
C SER A 175 -27.52 29.85 17.60
N ASN A 176 -26.60 30.10 16.66
CA ASN A 176 -26.12 31.44 16.36
C ASN A 176 -25.44 31.51 14.97
N LYS A 177 -26.14 32.15 14.04
CA LYS A 177 -25.68 32.92 12.87
C LYS A 177 -26.86 33.86 12.52
N PRO A 178 -26.71 34.97 11.76
CA PRO A 178 -25.51 35.56 11.15
C PRO A 178 -25.39 37.09 11.35
N GLU A 179 -24.27 37.70 10.96
CA GLU A 179 -24.29 39.08 10.41
C GLU A 179 -23.26 39.20 9.28
N GLU A 180 -23.78 39.52 8.10
CA GLU A 180 -23.04 40.09 6.97
C GLU A 180 -22.82 41.58 7.25
N SER A 181 -21.68 42.13 6.84
CA SER A 181 -21.60 43.55 6.49
C SER A 181 -20.63 43.74 5.33
N ASP A 182 -21.20 44.23 4.22
CA ASP A 182 -20.51 44.91 3.13
C ASP A 182 -19.73 46.11 3.66
N THR A 183 -18.56 46.36 3.08
CA THR A 183 -18.14 47.75 2.80
C THR A 183 -17.09 47.75 1.69
N MET A 184 -17.49 48.31 0.54
CA MET A 184 -16.61 48.79 -0.52
C MET A 184 -15.75 49.94 0.01
N THR A 185 -14.46 49.96 -0.34
CA THR A 185 -13.74 51.18 -0.77
C THR A 185 -12.60 50.80 -1.69
#